data_AF-A0A7S0HWJ3-F1
#
_entry.id   AF-A0A7S0HWJ3-F1
#
_cell.length_a   1.000
_cell.length_b   1.000
_cell.length_c   1.000
_cell.angle_alpha   90.00
_cell.angle_beta   90.00
_cell.angle_gamma   90.00
#
_symmetry.space_group_name_H-M   'P 1'
#
loop_
_entity.id
_entity.type
_entity.pdbx_description
1 polymer ?
#
loop_
_entity_poly.entity_id
_entity_poly.type
_entity_poly.pdbx_seq_one_letter_code
_entity_poly.pdbx_strand_id
1 'polypeptide(L)'
;EVFTDFTGSSFYSPYGLEATAPVFSSSSLPQLPSPLGQVFATFTNFKRIPVSDRTTMLGLLYSILDFARSDKTFEAYDRMTAHELFIRMGVSKRLVDDFIRPTLLVGLFKPPEELSAAVAMELLYFYALAHQTSFDVRWIKQKSIAEVLINPLANKLIDEHGLQVRSKTFVKEILVDEASKKVTGISITRGKDGQDETIDDLDACVLALGAKGMKYLMAGSPALAKIAPELSRASSLGSIDVISTRIWLDRYVVTQNPANVLSKFEGLRGAGGTFFLLDQLQPDQRALWGGEEAQGSVLACDFYNAGGLLPLSEKDIIDLLMKELLPA
;
A
#
# COMPACT_ATOMS: atom_id res chain seq x y z
N GLU A 1 22.95 4.35 -7.91
CA GLU A 1 21.86 3.35 -7.88
C GLU A 1 20.92 3.68 -6.72
N VAL A 2 19.60 3.75 -6.96
CA VAL A 2 18.61 4.23 -5.95
C VAL A 2 18.04 3.10 -5.10
N PHE A 3 17.97 1.89 -5.68
CA PHE A 3 17.30 0.75 -5.08
C PHE A 3 18.31 -0.26 -4.49
N THR A 4 17.90 -1.00 -3.46
CA THR A 4 18.64 -2.16 -2.91
C THR A 4 18.68 -3.31 -3.90
N ASP A 5 19.41 -4.38 -3.62
CA ASP A 5 19.15 -5.66 -4.30
C ASP A 5 17.76 -6.21 -3.93
N PHE A 6 17.29 -7.20 -4.69
CA PHE A 6 16.03 -7.87 -4.38
C PHE A 6 16.10 -8.54 -3.01
N THR A 7 15.06 -8.36 -2.21
CA THR A 7 15.03 -8.76 -0.81
C THR A 7 13.81 -9.64 -0.53
N GLY A 8 14.03 -10.74 0.19
CA GLY A 8 12.95 -11.61 0.63
C GLY A 8 12.16 -11.01 1.79
N SER A 9 10.98 -11.57 2.06
CA SER A 9 10.14 -11.12 3.17
C SER A 9 9.76 -12.28 4.08
N SER A 10 9.72 -12.03 5.39
CA SER A 10 9.31 -13.03 6.39
C SER A 10 7.94 -12.68 7.00
N PHE A 11 7.12 -13.70 7.24
CA PHE A 11 5.82 -13.55 7.89
C PHE A 11 5.91 -14.08 9.32
N TYR A 12 5.62 -13.24 10.30
CA TYR A 12 5.63 -13.57 11.71
C TYR A 12 4.23 -13.59 12.29
N SER A 13 4.01 -14.53 13.21
CA SER A 13 2.83 -14.59 14.08
C SER A 13 3.27 -14.72 15.54
N PRO A 14 2.34 -14.72 16.51
CA PRO A 14 2.66 -15.04 17.92
C PRO A 14 3.38 -16.38 18.11
N TYR A 15 3.32 -17.28 17.12
CA TYR A 15 3.96 -18.58 17.12
C TYR A 15 5.31 -18.60 16.37
N GLY A 16 5.84 -17.43 15.99
CA GLY A 16 7.11 -17.26 15.28
C GLY A 16 6.96 -17.20 13.74
N LEU A 17 8.00 -17.62 13.02
CA LEU A 17 8.05 -17.56 11.55
C LEU A 17 7.06 -18.54 10.90
N GLU A 18 6.12 -18.01 10.14
CA GLU A 18 5.03 -18.74 9.47
C GLU A 18 5.35 -19.09 8.01
N ALA A 19 5.91 -18.12 7.29
CA ALA A 19 6.23 -18.23 5.87
C ALA A 19 7.37 -17.29 5.51
N THR A 20 8.04 -17.60 4.40
CA THR A 20 9.05 -16.74 3.80
C THR A 20 8.71 -16.58 2.33
N ALA A 21 8.56 -15.34 1.86
CA ALA A 21 8.49 -15.04 0.44
C ALA A 21 9.93 -14.97 -0.10
N PRO A 22 10.36 -15.93 -0.94
CA PRO A 22 11.70 -15.95 -1.48
C PRO A 22 11.85 -14.92 -2.61
N VAL A 23 13.11 -14.59 -2.93
CA VAL A 23 13.44 -13.86 -4.16
C VAL A 23 13.57 -14.87 -5.30
N PHE A 24 12.67 -14.78 -6.28
CA PHE A 24 12.57 -15.73 -7.38
C PHE A 24 13.62 -15.49 -8.46
N SER A 25 13.99 -14.24 -8.73
CA SER A 25 15.04 -13.88 -9.71
C SER A 25 16.42 -14.41 -9.35
N SER A 26 16.70 -14.63 -8.06
CA SER A 26 17.95 -15.22 -7.57
C SER A 26 17.88 -16.74 -7.37
N SER A 27 16.73 -17.37 -7.62
CA SER A 27 16.56 -18.81 -7.44
C SER A 27 17.16 -19.59 -8.61
N SER A 28 17.88 -20.67 -8.31
CA SER A 28 18.40 -21.61 -9.30
C SER A 28 17.32 -22.58 -9.82
N LEU A 29 16.07 -22.45 -9.37
CA LEU A 29 14.97 -23.29 -9.81
C LEU A 29 14.45 -22.83 -11.19
N PRO A 30 14.11 -23.75 -12.10
CA PRO A 30 13.58 -23.40 -13.41
C PRO A 30 12.26 -22.65 -13.28
N GLN A 31 12.12 -21.53 -14.01
CA GLN A 31 10.86 -20.80 -14.07
C GLN A 31 9.81 -21.65 -14.79
N LEU A 32 8.76 -22.03 -14.05
CA LEU A 32 7.61 -22.70 -14.65
C LEU A 32 6.64 -21.64 -15.19
N PRO A 33 5.86 -21.95 -16.25
CA PRO A 33 4.86 -21.03 -16.77
C PRO A 33 3.88 -20.60 -15.68
N SER A 34 3.46 -19.33 -15.72
CA SER A 34 2.29 -18.89 -14.95
C SER A 34 1.07 -19.75 -15.36
N PRO A 35 0.24 -20.22 -14.41
CA PRO A 35 0.32 -20.04 -12.96
C PRO A 35 1.10 -21.15 -12.19
N LEU A 36 1.59 -22.18 -12.88
CA LEU A 36 2.16 -23.39 -12.28
C LEU A 36 3.37 -23.11 -11.39
N GLY A 37 4.24 -22.18 -11.80
CA GLY A 37 5.41 -21.80 -11.02
C GLY A 37 5.10 -21.15 -9.69
N GLN A 38 4.03 -20.37 -9.64
CA GLN A 38 3.60 -19.71 -8.42
C GLN A 38 2.87 -20.66 -7.49
N VAL A 39 2.03 -21.55 -8.02
CA VAL A 39 1.39 -22.61 -7.22
C VAL A 39 2.47 -23.48 -6.56
N PHE A 40 3.49 -23.93 -7.31
CA PHE A 40 4.60 -24.71 -6.76
C PHE A 40 5.41 -23.96 -5.69
N ALA A 41 5.71 -22.69 -5.92
CA ALA A 41 6.37 -21.84 -4.94
C ALA A 41 5.54 -21.65 -3.65
N THR A 42 4.24 -21.44 -3.81
CA THR A 42 3.28 -21.32 -2.72
C THR A 42 3.26 -22.60 -1.87
N PHE A 43 3.33 -23.79 -2.49
CA PHE A 43 3.44 -25.06 -1.77
C PHE A 43 4.76 -25.27 -1.02
N THR A 44 5.86 -24.66 -1.44
CA THR A 44 7.17 -24.83 -0.79
C THR A 44 7.45 -23.78 0.29
N ASN A 45 6.86 -22.59 0.15
CA ASN A 45 7.11 -21.45 1.04
C ASN A 45 6.20 -21.40 2.27
N PHE A 46 5.06 -22.09 2.25
CA PHE A 46 4.21 -22.25 3.44
C PHE A 46 4.73 -23.35 4.35
N LYS A 47 5.14 -22.97 5.56
CA LYS A 47 5.65 -23.92 6.55
C LYS A 47 4.54 -24.54 7.41
N ARG A 48 3.38 -23.87 7.58
CA ARG A 48 2.36 -24.27 8.57
C ARG A 48 0.94 -24.54 8.07
N ILE A 49 0.62 -24.27 6.80
CA ILE A 49 -0.74 -24.53 6.25
C ILE A 49 -0.82 -25.98 5.73
N PRO A 50 -1.80 -26.81 6.11
CA PRO A 50 -1.96 -28.16 5.55
C PRO A 50 -2.20 -28.17 4.02
N VAL A 51 -1.77 -29.23 3.33
CA VAL A 51 -1.94 -29.36 1.87
C VAL A 51 -3.41 -29.33 1.47
N SER A 52 -4.30 -29.95 2.24
CA SER A 52 -5.75 -29.95 2.01
C SER A 52 -6.35 -28.54 1.99
N ASP A 53 -5.88 -27.66 2.87
CA ASP A 53 -6.31 -26.27 2.88
C ASP A 53 -5.78 -25.55 1.64
N ARG A 54 -4.50 -25.72 1.29
CA ARG A 54 -3.89 -25.10 0.10
C ARG A 54 -4.60 -25.46 -1.20
N THR A 55 -5.08 -26.71 -1.34
CA THR A 55 -5.81 -27.13 -2.54
C THR A 55 -7.13 -26.39 -2.75
N THR A 56 -7.71 -25.80 -1.71
CA THR A 56 -8.93 -24.98 -1.85
C THR A 56 -8.70 -23.66 -2.62
N MET A 57 -7.44 -23.23 -2.78
CA MET A 57 -7.06 -22.09 -3.61
C MET A 57 -7.44 -22.27 -5.09
N LEU A 58 -7.59 -23.52 -5.56
CA LEU A 58 -7.98 -23.80 -6.95
C LEU A 58 -9.31 -23.15 -7.35
N GLY A 59 -10.25 -23.00 -6.40
CA GLY A 59 -11.50 -22.30 -6.65
C GLY A 59 -11.30 -20.83 -7.02
N LEU A 60 -10.29 -20.17 -6.42
CA LEU A 60 -9.94 -18.79 -6.75
C LEU A 60 -9.24 -18.67 -8.10
N LEU A 61 -8.45 -19.67 -8.50
CA LEU A 61 -7.85 -19.67 -9.84
C LEU A 61 -8.93 -19.68 -10.93
N TYR A 62 -10.01 -20.44 -10.71
CA TYR A 62 -11.15 -20.43 -11.61
C TYR A 62 -11.82 -19.05 -11.69
N SER A 63 -12.10 -18.42 -10.55
CA SER A 63 -12.75 -17.10 -10.55
C SER A 63 -11.88 -16.03 -11.21
N ILE A 64 -10.56 -16.11 -11.08
CA ILE A 64 -9.62 -15.20 -11.75
C ILE A 64 -9.64 -15.36 -13.28
N LEU A 65 -9.82 -16.58 -13.79
CA LEU A 65 -9.97 -16.79 -15.24
C LEU A 65 -11.32 -16.27 -15.75
N ASP A 66 -12.40 -16.39 -14.95
CA ASP A 66 -13.74 -15.89 -15.30
C ASP A 66 -13.83 -14.36 -15.19
N PHE A 67 -13.08 -13.76 -14.27
CA PHE A 67 -13.09 -12.34 -13.94
C PHE A 67 -12.98 -11.42 -15.16
N ALA A 68 -12.04 -11.70 -16.07
CA ALA A 68 -11.78 -10.87 -17.25
C ALA A 68 -12.67 -11.18 -18.48
N ARG A 69 -13.71 -12.01 -18.32
CA ARG A 69 -14.53 -12.48 -19.45
C ARG A 69 -15.40 -11.39 -20.08
N SER A 70 -15.92 -10.44 -19.30
CA SER A 70 -16.79 -9.35 -19.76
C SER A 70 -17.01 -8.30 -18.67
N ASP A 71 -17.38 -7.08 -19.06
CA ASP A 71 -17.71 -5.98 -18.14
C ASP A 71 -18.79 -6.37 -17.13
N LYS A 72 -19.84 -7.08 -17.58
CA LYS A 72 -20.91 -7.57 -16.70
C LYS A 72 -20.40 -8.57 -15.65
N THR A 73 -19.44 -9.41 -16.03
CA THR A 73 -18.82 -10.37 -15.09
C THR A 73 -17.93 -9.62 -14.10
N PHE A 74 -17.12 -8.68 -14.57
CA PHE A 74 -16.32 -7.79 -13.72
C PHE A 74 -17.21 -7.06 -12.69
N GLU A 75 -18.27 -6.38 -13.12
CA GLU A 75 -19.18 -5.64 -12.24
C GLU A 75 -19.84 -6.54 -11.18
N ALA A 76 -20.14 -7.79 -11.52
CA ALA A 76 -20.70 -8.75 -10.57
C ALA A 76 -19.70 -9.14 -9.47
N TYR A 77 -18.42 -9.27 -9.81
CA TYR A 77 -17.36 -9.48 -8.83
C TYR A 77 -17.05 -8.20 -8.04
N ASP A 78 -17.08 -7.04 -8.68
CA ASP A 78 -16.79 -5.77 -8.02
C ASP A 78 -17.83 -5.39 -6.95
N ARG A 79 -19.08 -5.79 -7.16
CA ARG A 79 -20.16 -5.61 -6.18
C ARG A 79 -20.18 -6.65 -5.06
N MET A 80 -19.40 -7.71 -5.17
CA MET A 80 -19.28 -8.78 -4.17
C MET A 80 -18.09 -8.48 -3.26
N THR A 81 -18.20 -8.83 -1.98
CA THR A 81 -17.04 -8.77 -1.09
C THR A 81 -16.07 -9.91 -1.37
N ALA A 82 -14.77 -9.72 -1.12
CA ALA A 82 -13.79 -10.79 -1.24
C ALA A 82 -14.12 -11.97 -0.32
N HIS A 83 -14.68 -11.71 0.87
CA HIS A 83 -15.17 -12.74 1.78
C HIS A 83 -16.27 -13.62 1.14
N GLU A 84 -17.28 -13.02 0.53
CA GLU A 84 -18.35 -13.76 -0.17
C GLU A 84 -17.80 -14.60 -1.33
N LEU A 85 -16.82 -14.07 -2.06
CA LEU A 85 -16.13 -14.83 -3.11
C LEU A 85 -15.44 -16.06 -2.52
N PHE A 86 -14.72 -15.91 -1.41
CA PHE A 86 -13.98 -17.01 -0.78
C PHE A 86 -14.91 -18.13 -0.33
N ILE A 87 -16.06 -17.78 0.24
CA ILE A 87 -17.12 -18.74 0.57
C ILE A 87 -17.63 -19.43 -0.70
N ARG A 88 -17.97 -18.65 -1.73
CA ARG A 88 -18.53 -19.18 -3.00
C ARG A 88 -17.57 -20.12 -3.71
N MET A 89 -16.27 -19.88 -3.61
CA MET A 89 -15.22 -20.71 -4.23
C MET A 89 -14.73 -21.84 -3.33
N GLY A 90 -15.32 -22.03 -2.14
CA GLY A 90 -14.98 -23.12 -1.23
C GLY A 90 -13.58 -23.01 -0.63
N VAL A 91 -13.05 -21.79 -0.50
CA VAL A 91 -11.74 -21.55 0.12
C VAL A 91 -11.84 -21.85 1.61
N SER A 92 -10.90 -22.64 2.13
CA SER A 92 -10.98 -23.02 3.54
C SER A 92 -10.80 -21.81 4.45
N LYS A 93 -11.56 -21.78 5.55
CA LYS A 93 -11.47 -20.72 6.56
C LYS A 93 -10.03 -20.54 7.07
N ARG A 94 -9.31 -21.64 7.27
CA ARG A 94 -7.91 -21.60 7.69
C ARG A 94 -7.03 -20.91 6.66
N LEU A 95 -7.18 -21.22 5.37
CA LEU A 95 -6.41 -20.56 4.32
C LEU A 95 -6.74 -19.05 4.24
N VAL A 96 -8.02 -18.70 4.41
CA VAL A 96 -8.45 -17.30 4.47
C VAL A 96 -7.80 -16.58 5.64
N ASP A 97 -7.94 -17.09 6.86
CA ASP A 97 -7.49 -16.39 8.06
C ASP A 97 -5.97 -16.40 8.24
N ASP A 98 -5.31 -17.49 7.85
CA ASP A 98 -3.88 -17.68 8.11
C ASP A 98 -2.99 -17.05 7.03
N PHE A 99 -3.52 -16.86 5.82
CA PHE A 99 -2.73 -16.37 4.68
C PHE A 99 -3.39 -15.23 3.90
N ILE A 100 -4.62 -15.43 3.42
CA ILE A 100 -5.24 -14.45 2.51
C ILE A 100 -5.53 -13.14 3.23
N ARG A 101 -6.18 -13.18 4.40
CA ARG A 101 -6.51 -11.98 5.19
C ARG A 101 -5.27 -11.15 5.54
N PRO A 102 -4.18 -11.73 6.09
CA PRO A 102 -2.94 -10.98 6.30
C PRO A 102 -2.38 -10.36 5.02
N THR A 103 -2.41 -11.09 3.91
CA THR A 103 -1.94 -10.60 2.60
C THR A 103 -2.78 -9.42 2.12
N LEU A 104 -4.11 -9.49 2.24
CA LEU A 104 -5.01 -8.40 1.86
C LEU A 104 -4.88 -7.19 2.79
N LEU A 105 -4.69 -7.42 4.09
CA LEU A 105 -4.46 -6.33 5.05
C LEU A 105 -3.17 -5.58 4.76
N VAL A 106 -2.10 -6.25 4.34
CA VAL A 106 -0.84 -5.58 3.98
C VAL A 106 -0.84 -5.05 2.56
N GLY A 107 -1.50 -5.73 1.62
CA GLY A 107 -1.51 -5.34 0.21
C GLY A 107 -2.56 -4.29 -0.16
N LEU A 108 -3.74 -4.34 0.47
CA LEU A 108 -4.91 -3.49 0.17
C LEU A 108 -5.45 -2.77 1.40
N PHE A 109 -4.82 -2.93 2.56
CA PHE A 109 -5.09 -2.16 3.77
C PHE A 109 -6.47 -2.35 4.40
N LYS A 110 -7.20 -3.40 3.98
CA LYS A 110 -8.54 -3.72 4.46
C LYS A 110 -8.78 -5.23 4.52
N PRO A 111 -9.69 -5.69 5.40
CA PRO A 111 -10.02 -7.10 5.52
C PRO A 111 -10.93 -7.56 4.35
N PRO A 112 -10.98 -8.87 4.05
CA PRO A 112 -11.82 -9.44 2.99
C PRO A 112 -13.29 -9.00 2.98
N GLU A 113 -13.85 -8.74 4.17
CA GLU A 113 -15.25 -8.36 4.36
C GLU A 113 -15.55 -6.92 3.89
N GLU A 114 -14.52 -6.08 3.76
CA GLU A 114 -14.65 -4.68 3.33
C GLU A 114 -14.08 -4.44 1.91
N LEU A 115 -13.49 -5.47 1.30
CA LEU A 115 -12.86 -5.37 -0.01
C LEU A 115 -13.79 -5.91 -1.10
N SER A 116 -13.82 -5.21 -2.25
CA SER A 116 -14.37 -5.74 -3.49
C SER A 116 -13.62 -7.03 -3.89
N ALA A 117 -14.36 -8.04 -4.33
CA ALA A 117 -13.79 -9.29 -4.80
C ALA A 117 -12.95 -9.09 -6.06
N ALA A 118 -13.30 -8.12 -6.91
CA ALA A 118 -12.51 -7.74 -8.08
C ALA A 118 -11.11 -7.28 -7.66
N VAL A 119 -11.02 -6.31 -6.75
CA VAL A 119 -9.74 -5.77 -6.27
C VAL A 119 -8.90 -6.84 -5.56
N ALA A 120 -9.55 -7.68 -4.74
CA ALA A 120 -8.86 -8.78 -4.08
C ALA A 120 -8.33 -9.82 -5.09
N MET A 121 -9.09 -10.15 -6.13
CA MET A 121 -8.65 -11.06 -7.19
C MET A 121 -7.52 -10.46 -8.03
N GLU A 122 -7.52 -9.17 -8.33
CA GLU A 122 -6.41 -8.51 -9.04
C GLU A 122 -5.11 -8.57 -8.24
N LEU A 123 -5.18 -8.27 -6.94
CA LEU A 123 -4.06 -8.45 -6.03
C LEU A 123 -3.60 -9.91 -6.05
N LEU A 124 -4.50 -10.85 -5.77
CA LEU A 124 -4.16 -12.26 -5.73
C LEU A 124 -3.67 -12.79 -7.09
N TYR A 125 -4.13 -12.27 -8.22
CA TYR A 125 -3.59 -12.59 -9.54
C TYR A 125 -2.17 -12.07 -9.70
N PHE A 126 -1.94 -10.80 -9.37
CA PHE A 126 -0.60 -10.20 -9.47
C PHE A 126 0.42 -10.95 -8.62
N TYR A 127 0.04 -11.28 -7.37
CA TYR A 127 0.90 -12.01 -6.44
C TYR A 127 0.96 -13.51 -6.77
N ALA A 128 -0.17 -14.20 -6.92
CA ALA A 128 -0.19 -15.66 -7.04
C ALA A 128 -0.06 -16.19 -8.47
N LEU A 129 -0.16 -15.36 -9.52
CA LEU A 129 -0.25 -15.87 -10.89
C LEU A 129 0.62 -15.13 -11.90
N ALA A 130 0.69 -13.79 -11.92
CA ALA A 130 1.28 -13.04 -13.04
C ALA A 130 2.70 -13.51 -13.42
N HIS A 131 3.70 -13.34 -12.55
CA HIS A 131 5.06 -13.86 -12.75
C HIS A 131 5.70 -14.24 -11.41
N GLN A 132 6.60 -15.24 -11.38
CA GLN A 132 7.31 -15.64 -10.17
C GLN A 132 8.07 -14.45 -9.55
N THR A 133 8.73 -13.63 -10.38
CA THR A 133 9.48 -12.44 -9.95
C THR A 133 8.60 -11.28 -9.49
N SER A 134 7.27 -11.36 -9.59
CA SER A 134 6.38 -10.30 -9.09
C SER A 134 6.46 -10.12 -7.56
N PHE A 135 7.02 -11.10 -6.84
CA PHE A 135 7.33 -11.00 -5.40
C PHE A 135 8.67 -10.35 -5.08
N ASP A 136 9.50 -10.09 -6.09
CA ASP A 136 10.86 -9.59 -5.85
C ASP A 136 10.81 -8.09 -5.59
N VAL A 137 10.90 -7.71 -4.31
CA VAL A 137 10.83 -6.32 -3.88
C VAL A 137 12.22 -5.72 -3.73
N ARG A 138 12.39 -4.47 -4.18
CA ARG A 138 13.55 -3.63 -3.89
C ARG A 138 13.11 -2.44 -3.04
N TRP A 139 14.02 -1.95 -2.21
CA TRP A 139 13.78 -0.85 -1.29
C TRP A 139 14.61 0.37 -1.65
N ILE A 140 14.25 1.54 -1.13
CA ILE A 140 15.07 2.75 -1.29
C ILE A 140 16.33 2.59 -0.43
N LYS A 141 17.49 2.63 -1.08
CA LYS A 141 18.79 2.37 -0.47
C LYS A 141 19.32 3.54 0.35
N GLN A 142 18.85 4.75 0.08
CA GLN A 142 19.35 5.97 0.73
C GLN A 142 18.35 7.12 0.60
N LYS A 143 18.37 8.01 1.59
CA LYS A 143 17.57 9.26 1.62
C LYS A 143 16.05 8.99 1.47
N SER A 144 15.26 10.05 1.42
CA SER A 144 13.82 9.94 1.20
C SER A 144 13.46 9.72 -0.28
N ILE A 145 12.32 9.07 -0.56
CA ILE A 145 11.74 8.96 -1.91
C ILE A 145 11.65 10.33 -2.61
N ALA A 146 11.29 11.37 -1.84
CA ALA A 146 11.21 12.73 -2.33
C ALA A 146 12.55 13.20 -2.91
N GLU A 147 13.66 12.94 -2.22
CA GLU A 147 14.99 13.37 -2.66
C GLU A 147 15.56 12.56 -3.82
N VAL A 148 15.32 11.25 -3.87
CA VAL A 148 15.99 10.38 -4.85
C VAL A 148 15.16 10.08 -6.10
N LEU A 149 13.84 10.26 -6.05
CA LEU A 149 12.94 10.01 -7.18
C LEU A 149 12.16 11.26 -7.61
N ILE A 150 11.50 11.94 -6.66
CA ILE A 150 10.60 13.04 -7.00
C ILE A 150 11.35 14.31 -7.38
N ASN A 151 12.35 14.73 -6.58
CA ASN A 151 13.12 15.95 -6.83
C ASN A 151 13.91 15.87 -8.15
N PRO A 152 14.58 14.77 -8.52
CA PRO A 152 15.25 14.67 -9.81
C PRO A 152 14.28 14.83 -10.99
N LEU A 153 13.10 14.21 -10.91
CA LEU A 153 12.07 14.36 -11.93
C LEU A 153 11.56 15.81 -11.99
N ALA A 154 11.24 16.41 -10.84
CA ALA A 154 10.76 17.77 -10.76
C ALA A 154 11.79 18.77 -11.31
N ASN A 155 13.05 18.66 -10.91
CA ASN A 155 14.13 19.52 -11.40
C ASN A 155 14.28 19.41 -12.91
N LYS A 156 14.24 18.19 -13.47
CA LYS A 156 14.28 18.00 -14.91
C LYS A 156 13.11 18.70 -15.62
N LEU A 157 11.89 18.59 -15.09
CA LEU A 157 10.72 19.26 -15.65
C LEU A 157 10.77 20.78 -15.50
N ILE A 158 11.37 21.30 -14.43
CA ILE A 158 11.59 22.72 -14.22
C ILE A 158 12.60 23.24 -15.25
N ASP A 159 13.75 22.59 -15.37
CA ASP A 159 14.88 23.06 -16.17
C ASP A 159 14.62 22.91 -17.69
N GLU A 160 13.97 21.81 -18.11
CA GLU A 160 13.79 21.49 -19.53
C GLU A 160 12.42 21.88 -20.09
N HIS A 161 11.39 22.01 -19.22
CA HIS A 161 10.01 22.21 -19.64
C HIS A 161 9.29 23.38 -18.95
N GLY A 162 10.00 24.17 -18.13
CA GLY A 162 9.44 25.36 -17.50
C GLY A 162 8.35 25.07 -16.46
N LEU A 163 8.34 23.87 -15.88
CA LEU A 163 7.43 23.53 -14.78
C LEU A 163 7.58 24.53 -13.64
N GLN A 164 6.46 25.07 -13.15
CA GLN A 164 6.44 25.91 -11.96
C GLN A 164 5.85 25.15 -10.78
N VAL A 165 6.63 25.00 -9.70
CA VAL A 165 6.17 24.35 -8.47
C VAL A 165 5.90 25.41 -7.40
N ARG A 166 4.63 25.52 -6.98
CA ARG A 166 4.19 26.47 -5.94
C ARG A 166 3.91 25.73 -4.63
N SER A 167 4.87 25.75 -3.70
CA SER A 167 4.70 25.16 -2.37
C SER A 167 3.81 26.03 -1.47
N LYS A 168 3.16 25.41 -0.47
CA LYS A 168 2.25 26.10 0.48
C LYS A 168 1.12 26.87 -0.21
N THR A 169 0.71 26.44 -1.40
CA THR A 169 -0.42 27.00 -2.14
C THR A 169 -1.58 26.01 -2.07
N PHE A 170 -2.71 26.45 -1.52
CA PHE A 170 -3.89 25.62 -1.36
C PHE A 170 -4.96 26.07 -2.35
N VAL A 171 -5.50 25.15 -3.15
CA VAL A 171 -6.62 25.43 -4.04
C VAL A 171 -7.92 25.47 -3.23
N LYS A 172 -8.64 26.57 -3.30
CA LYS A 172 -9.94 26.76 -2.63
C LYS A 172 -11.11 26.39 -3.54
N GLU A 173 -11.04 26.83 -4.78
CA GLU A 173 -12.13 26.71 -5.74
C GLU A 173 -11.60 26.58 -7.18
N ILE A 174 -12.26 25.74 -7.98
CA ILE A 174 -12.14 25.76 -9.44
C ILE A 174 -13.32 26.56 -10.00
N LEU A 175 -13.01 27.67 -10.66
CA LEU A 175 -13.98 28.53 -11.30
C LEU A 175 -14.36 27.93 -12.65
N VAL A 176 -15.67 27.87 -12.91
CA VAL A 176 -16.22 27.33 -14.16
C VAL A 176 -17.29 28.25 -14.72
N ASP A 177 -17.37 28.31 -16.04
CA ASP A 177 -18.57 28.82 -16.71
C ASP A 177 -19.59 27.68 -16.83
N GLU A 178 -20.71 27.76 -16.11
CA GLU A 178 -21.75 26.72 -16.12
C GLU A 178 -22.38 26.52 -17.50
N ALA A 179 -22.41 27.55 -18.35
CA ALA A 179 -23.02 27.47 -19.67
C ALA A 179 -22.15 26.67 -20.65
N SER A 180 -20.87 27.03 -20.78
CA SER A 180 -19.93 26.29 -21.64
C SER A 180 -19.31 25.06 -20.97
N LYS A 181 -19.51 24.90 -19.65
CA LYS A 181 -18.91 23.85 -18.81
C LYS A 181 -17.38 23.83 -18.87
N LYS A 182 -16.76 25.00 -18.99
CA LYS A 182 -15.29 25.15 -19.06
C LYS A 182 -14.75 25.70 -17.76
N VAL A 183 -13.56 25.24 -17.38
CA VAL A 183 -12.76 25.87 -16.32
C VAL A 183 -12.30 27.23 -16.82
N THR A 184 -12.51 28.26 -16.01
CA THR A 184 -12.13 29.65 -16.33
C THR A 184 -11.01 30.16 -15.44
N GLY A 185 -10.83 29.56 -14.27
CA GLY A 185 -9.76 29.92 -13.35
C GLY A 185 -9.68 29.02 -12.13
N ILE A 186 -8.67 29.25 -11.30
CA ILE A 186 -8.42 28.52 -10.05
C ILE A 186 -8.16 29.55 -8.95
N SER A 187 -9.00 29.53 -7.92
CA SER A 187 -8.78 30.32 -6.71
C SER A 187 -7.84 29.57 -5.78
N ILE A 188 -6.75 30.22 -5.39
CA ILE A 188 -5.72 29.70 -4.51
C ILE A 188 -5.49 30.63 -3.32
N THR A 189 -4.94 30.08 -2.24
CA THR A 189 -4.45 30.87 -1.10
C THR A 189 -3.02 30.44 -0.72
N ARG A 190 -2.17 31.41 -0.35
CA ARG A 190 -0.75 31.17 -0.02
C ARG A 190 -0.53 31.05 1.48
N GLY A 191 -0.35 29.83 1.99
CA GLY A 191 -0.30 29.56 3.43
C GLY A 191 -1.69 29.59 4.08
N LYS A 192 -1.77 29.40 5.40
CA LYS A 192 -3.05 29.35 6.12
C LYS A 192 -3.71 30.72 6.29
N ASP A 193 -2.90 31.78 6.32
CA ASP A 193 -3.33 33.18 6.54
C ASP A 193 -3.01 34.06 5.30
N GLY A 194 -2.92 33.42 4.14
CA GLY A 194 -2.53 34.06 2.89
C GLY A 194 -3.59 34.98 2.31
N GLN A 195 -3.16 35.84 1.39
CA GLN A 195 -4.09 36.48 0.47
C GLN A 195 -4.52 35.47 -0.61
N ASP A 196 -5.80 35.56 -0.97
CA ASP A 196 -6.34 34.81 -2.08
C ASP A 196 -5.84 35.40 -3.41
N GLU A 197 -5.49 34.52 -4.34
CA GLU A 197 -5.04 34.82 -5.70
C GLU A 197 -5.87 33.97 -6.65
N THR A 198 -6.24 34.52 -7.81
CA THR A 198 -6.87 33.75 -8.88
C THR A 198 -5.86 33.54 -9.99
N ILE A 199 -5.77 32.30 -10.46
CA ILE A 199 -5.04 31.95 -11.68
C ILE A 199 -6.07 31.85 -12.80
N ASP A 200 -5.97 32.73 -13.78
CA ASP A 200 -6.83 32.77 -14.98
C ASP A 200 -6.04 32.31 -16.22
N ASP A 201 -6.70 32.36 -17.39
CA ASP A 201 -6.09 32.05 -18.71
C ASP A 201 -5.44 30.65 -18.78
N LEU A 202 -6.24 29.64 -18.42
CA LEU A 202 -5.82 28.24 -18.36
C LEU A 202 -6.26 27.48 -19.62
N ASP A 203 -5.33 26.74 -20.24
CA ASP A 203 -5.67 25.79 -21.30
C ASP A 203 -6.36 24.52 -20.75
N ALA A 204 -5.93 24.06 -19.57
CA ALA A 204 -6.43 22.85 -18.94
C ALA A 204 -6.21 22.85 -17.42
N CYS A 205 -7.00 22.04 -16.71
CA CYS A 205 -6.85 21.79 -15.27
C CYS A 205 -6.85 20.27 -15.01
N VAL A 206 -5.84 19.78 -14.27
CA VAL A 206 -5.71 18.36 -13.89
C VAL A 206 -5.78 18.25 -12.37
N LEU A 207 -6.71 17.44 -11.87
CA LEU A 207 -6.91 17.22 -10.43
C LEU A 207 -6.13 15.99 -9.97
N ALA A 208 -4.92 16.19 -9.47
CA ALA A 208 -4.08 15.14 -8.88
C ALA A 208 -4.24 15.07 -7.36
N LEU A 209 -5.47 14.84 -6.89
CA LEU A 209 -5.84 14.89 -5.47
C LEU A 209 -6.27 13.53 -4.93
N GLY A 210 -5.88 13.21 -3.70
CA GLY A 210 -6.47 12.10 -2.95
C GLY A 210 -7.89 12.40 -2.46
N ALA A 211 -8.59 11.40 -1.92
CA ALA A 211 -10.01 11.50 -1.52
C ALA A 211 -10.33 12.73 -0.65
N LYS A 212 -9.51 13.01 0.37
CA LYS A 212 -9.67 14.19 1.24
C LYS A 212 -9.53 15.52 0.49
N GLY A 213 -8.56 15.60 -0.43
CA GLY A 213 -8.34 16.77 -1.26
C GLY A 213 -9.49 17.00 -2.24
N MET A 214 -9.96 15.93 -2.89
CA MET A 214 -11.15 15.97 -3.75
C MET A 214 -12.39 16.43 -2.99
N LYS A 215 -12.63 15.90 -1.78
CA LYS A 215 -13.75 16.31 -0.91
C LYS A 215 -13.70 17.79 -0.57
N TYR A 216 -12.53 18.29 -0.15
CA TYR A 216 -12.34 19.70 0.15
C TYR A 216 -12.59 20.58 -1.09
N LEU A 217 -12.00 20.21 -2.23
CA LEU A 217 -12.11 20.98 -3.46
C LEU A 217 -13.55 21.01 -4.01
N MET A 218 -14.25 19.87 -4.04
CA MET A 218 -15.64 19.83 -4.51
C MET A 218 -16.57 20.63 -3.60
N ALA A 219 -16.34 20.60 -2.27
CA ALA A 219 -17.09 21.44 -1.34
C ALA A 219 -16.82 22.94 -1.56
N GLY A 220 -15.59 23.31 -1.90
CA GLY A 220 -15.19 24.66 -2.25
C GLY A 220 -15.57 25.10 -3.67
N SER A 221 -16.00 24.17 -4.54
CA SER A 221 -16.33 24.44 -5.96
C SER A 221 -17.75 23.95 -6.33
N PRO A 222 -18.83 24.52 -5.77
CA PRO A 222 -20.19 24.01 -5.97
C PRO A 222 -20.64 23.98 -7.44
N ALA A 223 -20.22 24.96 -8.24
CA ALA A 223 -20.53 25.01 -9.67
C ALA A 223 -19.87 23.83 -10.42
N LEU A 224 -18.59 23.55 -10.16
CA LEU A 224 -17.90 22.38 -10.71
C LEU A 224 -18.56 21.07 -10.28
N ALA A 225 -18.86 20.93 -8.99
CA ALA A 225 -19.49 19.72 -8.43
C ALA A 225 -20.84 19.40 -9.08
N LYS A 226 -21.59 20.42 -9.50
CA LYS A 226 -22.87 20.30 -10.20
C LYS A 226 -22.70 19.90 -11.66
N ILE A 227 -21.75 20.47 -12.38
CA ILE A 227 -21.56 20.18 -13.82
C ILE A 227 -20.77 18.88 -14.09
N ALA A 228 -19.99 18.41 -13.10
CA ALA A 228 -19.16 17.20 -13.16
C ALA A 228 -19.51 16.23 -12.00
N PRO A 229 -20.68 15.55 -12.05
CA PRO A 229 -21.15 14.69 -10.97
C PRO A 229 -20.22 13.50 -10.68
N GLU A 230 -19.42 13.05 -11.64
CA GLU A 230 -18.38 12.05 -11.44
C GLU A 230 -17.30 12.48 -10.46
N LEU A 231 -16.92 13.76 -10.45
CA LEU A 231 -15.97 14.30 -9.46
C LEU A 231 -16.60 14.37 -8.07
N SER A 232 -17.89 14.70 -8.00
CA SER A 232 -18.66 14.63 -6.76
C SER A 232 -18.73 13.19 -6.22
N ARG A 233 -18.97 12.19 -7.09
CA ARG A 233 -18.90 10.77 -6.70
C ARG A 233 -17.50 10.38 -6.21
N ALA A 234 -16.44 10.74 -6.94
CA ALA A 234 -15.06 10.48 -6.51
C ALA A 234 -14.74 11.13 -5.15
N SER A 235 -15.26 12.34 -4.89
CA SER A 235 -15.08 13.05 -3.62
C SER A 235 -15.81 12.41 -2.42
N SER A 236 -16.79 11.55 -2.70
CA SER A 236 -17.54 10.80 -1.68
C SER A 236 -16.81 9.55 -1.19
N LEU A 237 -15.76 9.12 -1.90
CA LEU A 237 -14.95 7.97 -1.54
C LEU A 237 -14.19 8.21 -0.22
N GLY A 238 -14.14 7.17 0.61
CA GLY A 238 -13.41 7.19 1.88
C GLY A 238 -11.89 7.13 1.69
N SER A 239 -11.17 7.38 2.79
CA SER A 239 -9.75 7.05 2.91
C SER A 239 -9.60 5.81 3.78
N ILE A 240 -8.38 5.28 3.80
CA ILE A 240 -7.95 4.19 4.68
C ILE A 240 -7.19 4.75 5.88
N ASP A 241 -7.24 4.00 6.99
CA ASP A 241 -6.50 4.32 8.21
C ASP A 241 -5.16 3.58 8.22
N VAL A 242 -4.07 4.34 8.34
CA VAL A 242 -2.70 3.83 8.39
C VAL A 242 -1.94 4.56 9.50
N ILE A 243 -1.14 3.82 10.27
CA ILE A 243 -0.16 4.36 11.20
C ILE A 243 1.22 3.97 10.68
N SER A 244 2.16 4.92 10.67
CA SER A 244 3.57 4.64 10.39
C SER A 244 4.40 5.11 11.58
N THR A 245 5.30 4.26 12.06
CA THR A 245 6.15 4.50 13.21
C THR A 245 7.59 4.24 12.84
N ARG A 246 8.51 5.05 13.35
CA ARG A 246 9.95 4.80 13.26
C ARG A 246 10.57 4.82 14.64
N ILE A 247 11.36 3.80 14.96
CA ILE A 247 11.99 3.61 16.26
C ILE A 247 13.49 3.40 16.08
N TRP A 248 14.27 4.13 16.87
CA TRP A 248 15.72 3.96 16.99
C TRP A 248 16.00 3.18 18.25
N LEU A 249 16.69 2.05 18.11
CA LEU A 249 17.04 1.18 19.22
C LEU A 249 18.49 1.38 19.65
N ASP A 250 18.75 1.05 20.91
CA ASP A 250 20.08 0.96 21.51
C ASP A 250 20.76 -0.40 21.25
N ARG A 251 20.11 -1.27 20.47
CA ARG A 251 20.58 -2.62 20.12
C ARG A 251 20.22 -2.97 18.69
N TYR A 252 20.99 -3.88 18.11
CA TYR A 252 20.71 -4.43 16.79
C TYR A 252 19.72 -5.60 16.89
N VAL A 253 18.73 -5.59 16.00
CA VAL A 253 17.73 -6.66 15.87
C VAL A 253 18.20 -7.64 14.81
N VAL A 254 18.20 -8.93 15.16
CA VAL A 254 18.59 -10.01 14.24
C VAL A 254 17.33 -10.64 13.66
N THR A 255 17.13 -10.52 12.36
CA THR A 255 16.07 -11.21 11.61
C THR A 255 16.64 -11.94 10.41
N GLN A 256 15.87 -12.89 9.88
CA GLN A 256 16.26 -13.59 8.66
C GLN A 256 16.24 -12.66 7.44
N ASN A 257 15.23 -11.78 7.38
CA ASN A 257 15.07 -10.81 6.31
C ASN A 257 14.83 -9.43 6.92
N PRO A 258 15.26 -8.35 6.25
CA PRO A 258 15.06 -7.00 6.74
C PRO A 258 13.64 -6.47 6.49
N ALA A 259 12.83 -7.13 5.66
CA ALA A 259 11.43 -6.80 5.41
C ALA A 259 10.50 -7.89 5.95
N ASN A 260 9.51 -7.50 6.75
CA ASN A 260 8.72 -8.46 7.52
C ASN A 260 7.25 -8.05 7.61
N VAL A 261 6.39 -9.06 7.69
CA VAL A 261 4.94 -8.94 7.82
C VAL A 261 4.52 -9.51 9.17
N LEU A 262 3.66 -8.79 9.87
CA LEU A 262 3.04 -9.18 11.14
C LEU A 262 1.63 -9.66 10.88
N SER A 263 1.30 -10.83 11.43
CA SER A 263 0.04 -11.51 11.19
C SER A 263 -0.48 -12.15 12.47
N LYS A 264 -1.80 -12.12 12.68
CA LYS A 264 -2.52 -12.84 13.77
C LYS A 264 -2.18 -12.42 15.20
N PHE A 265 -1.48 -11.32 15.42
CA PHE A 265 -1.31 -10.78 16.77
C PHE A 265 -2.63 -10.16 17.24
N GLU A 266 -3.12 -10.59 18.41
CA GLU A 266 -4.34 -10.05 19.00
C GLU A 266 -4.22 -8.53 19.25
N GLY A 267 -3.04 -8.10 19.69
CA GLY A 267 -2.71 -6.69 19.89
C GLY A 267 -2.85 -5.80 18.64
N LEU A 268 -2.86 -6.36 17.42
CA LEU A 268 -3.13 -5.61 16.19
C LEU A 268 -4.60 -5.18 16.04
N ARG A 269 -5.53 -5.76 16.81
CA ARG A 269 -6.96 -5.36 16.83
C ARG A 269 -7.60 -5.30 15.44
N GLY A 270 -7.27 -6.28 14.58
CA GLY A 270 -7.78 -6.36 13.21
C GLY A 270 -6.97 -5.58 12.17
N ALA A 271 -5.88 -4.93 12.56
CA ALA A 271 -4.91 -4.33 11.65
C ALA A 271 -3.99 -5.38 11.01
N GLY A 272 -3.50 -5.07 9.81
CA GLY A 272 -2.27 -5.67 9.29
C GLY A 272 -1.05 -4.91 9.79
N GLY A 273 0.12 -5.54 9.81
CA GLY A 273 1.35 -4.86 10.18
C GLY A 273 2.53 -5.28 9.31
N THR A 274 3.47 -4.38 9.10
CA THR A 274 4.79 -4.66 8.55
C THR A 274 5.86 -4.01 9.41
N PHE A 275 7.06 -4.59 9.41
CA PHE A 275 8.23 -3.91 9.95
C PHE A 275 9.46 -4.13 9.08
N PHE A 276 10.30 -3.10 9.02
CA PHE A 276 11.48 -3.02 8.17
C PHE A 276 12.69 -2.60 9.00
N LEU A 277 13.79 -3.34 8.90
CA LEU A 277 15.08 -2.99 9.48
C LEU A 277 15.83 -2.09 8.50
N LEU A 278 15.68 -0.77 8.68
CA LEU A 278 16.26 0.21 7.77
C LEU A 278 17.78 0.17 7.76
N ASP A 279 18.41 -0.18 8.89
CA ASP A 279 19.86 -0.36 9.02
C ASP A 279 20.42 -1.49 8.16
N GLN A 280 19.58 -2.45 7.78
CA GLN A 280 19.93 -3.55 6.88
C GLN A 280 19.57 -3.25 5.42
N LEU A 281 18.55 -2.43 5.18
CA LEU A 281 18.14 -1.99 3.84
C LEU A 281 18.99 -0.83 3.32
N GLN A 282 19.48 0.04 4.20
CA GLN A 282 20.20 1.26 3.87
C GLN A 282 21.62 1.18 4.45
N PRO A 283 22.67 1.15 3.61
CA PRO A 283 24.04 0.94 4.09
C PRO A 283 24.61 2.15 4.85
N ASP A 284 24.09 3.36 4.63
CA ASP A 284 24.53 4.56 5.35
C ASP A 284 23.78 4.72 6.67
N GLN A 285 24.25 4.01 7.69
CA GLN A 285 23.65 4.07 9.02
C GLN A 285 23.78 5.47 9.65
N ARG A 286 24.87 6.19 9.37
CA ARG A 286 25.06 7.54 9.92
C ARG A 286 23.97 8.49 9.41
N ALA A 287 23.55 8.36 8.16
CA ALA A 287 22.41 9.10 7.63
C ALA A 287 21.08 8.74 8.33
N LEU A 288 20.84 7.47 8.66
CA LEU A 288 19.66 7.05 9.43
C LEU A 288 19.62 7.66 10.84
N TRP A 289 20.79 7.92 11.42
CA TRP A 289 20.98 8.53 12.74
C TRP A 289 21.22 10.04 12.66
N GLY A 290 20.82 10.70 11.56
CA GLY A 290 20.89 12.16 11.44
C GLY A 290 22.31 12.75 11.48
N GLY A 291 23.34 11.95 11.18
CA GLY A 291 24.74 12.35 11.25
C GLY A 291 25.49 11.87 12.50
N GLU A 292 24.80 11.21 13.44
CA GLU A 292 25.38 10.68 14.67
C GLU A 292 25.87 9.23 14.53
N GLU A 293 26.59 8.74 15.54
CA GLU A 293 27.04 7.34 15.60
C GLU A 293 25.85 6.41 15.84
N ALA A 294 25.75 5.34 15.05
CA ALA A 294 24.66 4.38 15.13
C ALA A 294 24.76 3.54 16.41
N GLN A 295 23.70 3.52 17.22
CA GLN A 295 23.66 2.75 18.47
C GLN A 295 22.99 1.38 18.30
N GLY A 296 22.19 1.21 17.26
CA GLY A 296 21.42 -0.01 17.02
C GLY A 296 20.58 0.06 15.74
N SER A 297 19.62 -0.85 15.64
CA SER A 297 18.74 -0.92 14.48
C SER A 297 17.73 0.23 14.44
N VAL A 298 17.34 0.60 13.22
CA VAL A 298 16.27 1.59 12.99
C VAL A 298 15.11 0.87 12.34
N LEU A 299 14.00 0.75 13.08
CA LEU A 299 12.80 0.07 12.60
C LEU A 299 11.84 1.08 12.00
N ALA A 300 11.32 0.78 10.81
CA ALA A 300 10.07 1.36 10.32
C ALA A 300 8.96 0.32 10.46
N CYS A 301 7.83 0.69 11.06
CA CYS A 301 6.68 -0.19 11.24
C CYS A 301 5.44 0.51 10.71
N ASP A 302 4.68 -0.18 9.86
CA ASP A 302 3.42 0.34 9.31
C ASP A 302 2.27 -0.57 9.73
N PHE A 303 1.17 0.04 10.19
CA PHE A 303 -0.08 -0.63 10.51
C PHE A 303 -1.17 -0.19 9.55
N TYR A 304 -1.88 -1.16 8.99
CA TYR A 304 -2.92 -0.96 7.99
C TYR A 304 -4.27 -1.40 8.53
N ASN A 305 -5.37 -0.82 8.04
CA ASN A 305 -6.67 -0.93 8.72
C ASN A 305 -6.57 -0.51 10.20
N ALA A 306 -5.83 0.58 10.45
CA ALA A 306 -5.34 0.93 11.78
C ALA A 306 -6.40 1.55 12.71
N GLY A 307 -7.68 1.56 12.33
CA GLY A 307 -8.76 2.20 13.09
C GLY A 307 -8.84 1.73 14.55
N GLY A 308 -8.56 0.45 14.83
CA GLY A 308 -8.52 -0.10 16.19
C GLY A 308 -7.29 0.30 17.02
N LEU A 309 -6.24 0.80 16.36
CA LEU A 309 -4.99 1.25 16.97
C LEU A 309 -4.91 2.77 17.12
N LEU A 310 -5.60 3.54 16.28
CA LEU A 310 -5.61 5.02 16.31
C LEU A 310 -5.90 5.64 17.69
N PRO A 311 -6.76 5.07 18.57
CA PRO A 311 -6.99 5.62 19.90
C PRO A 311 -5.85 5.41 20.91
N LEU A 312 -4.85 4.59 20.59
CA LEU A 312 -3.73 4.30 21.48
C LEU A 312 -2.77 5.50 21.56
N SER A 313 -2.11 5.65 22.72
CA SER A 313 -1.02 6.61 22.84
C SER A 313 0.22 6.14 22.07
N GLU A 314 1.12 7.06 21.72
CA GLU A 314 2.41 6.70 21.11
C GLU A 314 3.17 5.68 21.95
N LYS A 315 3.14 5.83 23.29
CA LYS A 315 3.75 4.89 24.22
C LYS A 315 3.14 3.50 24.11
N ASP A 316 1.81 3.40 24.02
CA ASP A 316 1.13 2.09 23.94
C ASP A 316 1.41 1.41 22.59
N ILE A 317 1.52 2.18 21.49
CA ILE A 317 1.92 1.65 20.17
C ILE A 317 3.36 1.11 20.22
N ILE A 318 4.28 1.86 20.84
CA ILE A 318 5.67 1.43 21.01
C ILE A 318 5.74 0.18 21.90
N ASP A 319 5.01 0.16 23.02
CA ASP A 319 4.98 -0.98 23.94
C ASP A 319 4.42 -2.23 23.25
N LEU A 320 3.34 -2.10 22.46
CA LEU A 320 2.79 -3.17 21.64
C LEU A 320 3.85 -3.72 20.68
N LEU A 321 4.52 -2.84 19.93
CA LEU A 321 5.55 -3.25 18.98
C LEU A 321 6.70 -3.99 19.67
N MET A 322 7.26 -3.41 20.73
CA MET A 322 8.47 -3.92 21.39
C MET A 322 8.22 -5.15 22.27
N LYS A 323 7.03 -5.30 22.85
CA LYS A 323 6.75 -6.37 23.82
C LYS A 323 6.01 -7.56 23.21
N GLU A 324 5.25 -7.34 22.14
CA GLU A 324 4.37 -8.39 21.58
C GLU A 324 4.67 -8.72 20.13
N LEU A 325 4.94 -7.72 19.28
CA LEU A 325 4.95 -7.92 17.83
C LEU A 325 6.33 -8.28 17.28
N LEU A 326 7.39 -7.67 17.77
CA LEU A 326 8.74 -7.95 17.29
C LEU A 326 9.21 -9.33 17.77
N PRO A 327 9.90 -10.09 16.91
CA PRO A 327 10.48 -11.36 17.31
C PRO A 327 11.51 -11.15 18.44
N ALA A 328 11.45 -12.01 19.46
CA ALA A 328 12.39 -12.02 20.58
C ALA A 328 13.79 -12.52 20.20
#